data_AF-A0A2N0VCL8-F1
#
_entry.id   AF-A0A2N0VCL8-F1
#
_cell.length_a   1.000
_cell.length_b   1.000
_cell.length_c   1.000
_cell.angle_alpha   90.00
_cell.angle_beta   90.00
_cell.angle_gamma   90.00
#
_symmetry.space_group_name_H-M   'P 1'
#
loop_
_entity.id
_entity.type
_entity.pdbx_description
1 polymer ?
#
loop_
_entity_poly.entity_id
_entity_poly.type
_entity_poly.pdbx_seq_one_letter_code
_entity_poly.pdbx_strand_id
1 'polypeptide(L)'
;MALQQTSGFTHIGDHFDVEVLAFAPLANASPDELVLGFGFNTLLGGTGAAQFLGSSINPLFTDISTQDGVNLAAAGLAFPGLSANDVGSFISLAVLHFQAVASGDLNIAITSDLHDLNQGLIFLNQGPLAINASVGFNITAVPLPPSLLLFGSGLVVGFGGIRKRAAYLHRP
;
A
#
# COMPACT_ATOMS: atom_id res chain seq x y z
N MET A 1 -2.10 -7.51 -15.65
CA MET A 1 -1.57 -6.98 -14.39
C MET A 1 -2.46 -7.45 -13.24
N ALA A 2 -1.91 -7.73 -12.07
CA ALA A 2 -2.67 -7.80 -10.83
C ALA A 2 -1.93 -7.10 -9.70
N LEU A 3 -2.72 -6.73 -8.71
CA LEU A 3 -2.25 -6.40 -7.38
C LEU A 3 -2.50 -7.60 -6.48
N GLN A 4 -1.48 -8.01 -5.73
CA GLN A 4 -1.58 -9.08 -4.76
C GLN A 4 -1.19 -8.53 -3.39
N GLN A 5 -2.08 -8.68 -2.41
CA GLN A 5 -1.74 -8.40 -1.03
C GLN A 5 -0.82 -9.50 -0.50
N THR A 6 0.27 -9.12 0.17
CA THR A 6 1.23 -10.08 0.73
C THR A 6 1.02 -10.34 2.22
N SER A 7 0.15 -9.58 2.88
CA SER A 7 -0.26 -9.75 4.28
C SER A 7 -1.76 -10.03 4.43
N GLY A 8 -2.18 -10.53 5.60
CA GLY A 8 -3.58 -10.88 5.89
C GLY A 8 -4.44 -9.70 6.36
N PHE A 9 -5.33 -9.92 7.34
CA PHE A 9 -6.18 -8.87 7.92
C PHE A 9 -5.36 -7.64 8.32
N THR A 10 -5.86 -6.46 7.98
CA THR A 10 -5.20 -5.18 8.28
C THR A 10 -6.01 -4.43 9.34
N HIS A 11 -5.38 -4.12 10.46
CA HIS A 11 -5.95 -3.26 11.49
C HIS A 11 -5.38 -1.84 11.39
N ILE A 12 -6.07 -0.87 11.99
CA ILE A 12 -5.50 0.47 12.16
C ILE A 12 -4.14 0.39 12.85
N GLY A 13 -3.14 1.04 12.26
CA GLY A 13 -1.75 1.07 12.73
C GLY A 13 -0.85 0.01 12.09
N ASP A 14 -1.43 -1.03 11.49
CA ASP A 14 -0.68 -2.09 10.83
C ASP A 14 0.03 -1.57 9.57
N HIS A 15 1.21 -2.14 9.31
CA HIS A 15 1.89 -2.00 8.04
C HIS A 15 1.51 -3.17 7.13
N PHE A 16 1.24 -2.87 5.87
CA PHE A 16 0.89 -3.89 4.89
C PHE A 16 1.46 -3.55 3.53
N ASP A 17 1.65 -4.61 2.75
CA ASP A 17 2.35 -4.56 1.49
C ASP A 17 1.42 -5.03 0.36
N VAL A 18 1.52 -4.36 -0.78
CA VAL A 18 0.82 -4.73 -2.02
C VAL A 18 1.86 -4.94 -3.11
N GLU A 19 1.96 -6.18 -3.58
CA GLU A 19 2.82 -6.56 -4.67
C GLU A 19 2.14 -6.30 -6.02
N VAL A 20 2.90 -5.70 -6.94
CA VAL A 20 2.46 -5.43 -8.31
C VAL A 20 3.05 -6.46 -9.25
N LEU A 21 2.18 -7.25 -9.88
CA LEU A 21 2.56 -8.38 -10.72
C LEU A 21 2.17 -8.14 -12.18
N ALA A 22 3.10 -8.40 -13.09
CA ALA A 22 2.87 -8.51 -14.51
C ALA A 22 2.77 -9.98 -14.94
N PHE A 23 1.66 -10.33 -15.56
CA PHE A 23 1.40 -11.66 -16.08
C PHE A 23 1.79 -11.75 -17.53
N ALA A 24 2.67 -12.70 -17.83
CA ALA A 24 3.18 -13.01 -19.15
C ALA A 24 3.43 -11.71 -19.96
N PRO A 25 4.30 -10.81 -19.47
CA PRO A 25 4.47 -9.46 -20.05
C PRO A 25 4.93 -9.49 -21.51
N LEU A 26 5.55 -10.61 -21.94
CA LEU A 26 6.02 -10.85 -23.30
C LEU A 26 5.17 -11.90 -24.03
N ALA A 27 3.94 -12.18 -23.57
CA ALA A 27 3.04 -13.08 -24.27
C ALA A 27 2.76 -12.55 -25.68
N ASN A 28 3.01 -13.39 -26.69
CA ASN A 28 2.87 -13.06 -28.11
C ASN A 28 3.84 -11.98 -28.64
N ALA A 29 4.85 -11.61 -27.85
CA ALA A 29 5.93 -10.75 -28.33
C ALA A 29 6.89 -11.51 -29.24
N SER A 30 7.68 -10.77 -30.02
CA SER A 30 8.77 -11.36 -30.80
C SER A 30 9.87 -11.90 -29.86
N PRO A 31 10.67 -12.90 -30.29
CA PRO A 31 11.70 -13.49 -29.44
C PRO A 31 12.80 -12.52 -28.98
N ASP A 32 12.97 -11.40 -29.68
CA ASP A 32 13.91 -10.31 -29.42
C ASP A 32 13.30 -9.16 -28.62
N GLU A 33 12.02 -9.26 -28.21
CA GLU A 33 11.38 -8.25 -27.38
C GLU A 33 11.95 -8.25 -25.96
N LEU A 34 12.14 -7.05 -25.42
CA LEU A 34 12.66 -6.83 -24.07
C LEU A 34 11.71 -5.93 -23.29
N VAL A 35 11.53 -6.22 -22.00
CA VAL A 35 10.97 -5.25 -21.06
C VAL A 35 12.07 -4.27 -20.68
N LEU A 36 11.88 -2.98 -20.99
CA LEU A 36 12.86 -1.92 -20.72
C LEU A 36 12.61 -1.22 -19.40
N GLY A 37 11.39 -1.28 -18.89
CA GLY A 37 11.07 -0.62 -17.63
C GLY A 37 9.58 -0.54 -17.38
N PHE A 38 9.23 0.10 -16.28
CA PHE A 38 7.85 0.38 -15.92
C PHE A 38 7.76 1.67 -15.10
N GLY A 39 6.56 2.26 -15.07
CA GLY A 39 6.22 3.29 -14.11
C GLY A 39 4.72 3.46 -13.93
N PHE A 40 4.30 3.78 -12.70
CA PHE A 40 2.89 4.01 -12.39
C PHE A 40 2.72 4.86 -11.12
N ASN A 41 1.53 5.43 -10.99
CA ASN A 41 1.07 6.12 -9.80
C ASN A 41 0.10 5.26 -9.00
N THR A 42 -0.03 5.56 -7.71
CA THR A 42 -0.98 4.94 -6.80
C THR A 42 -2.11 5.91 -6.48
N LEU A 43 -3.33 5.38 -6.38
CA LEU A 43 -4.53 6.13 -6.01
C LEU A 43 -5.23 5.37 -4.88
N LEU A 44 -5.57 6.10 -3.81
CA LEU A 44 -6.29 5.58 -2.67
C LEU A 44 -7.73 6.10 -2.68
N GLY A 45 -8.69 5.23 -2.38
CA GLY A 45 -10.10 5.62 -2.24
C GLY A 45 -10.88 4.67 -1.33
N GLY A 46 -12.12 5.03 -1.00
CA GLY A 46 -12.98 4.25 -0.10
C GLY A 46 -13.32 4.98 1.18
N THR A 47 -13.84 4.25 2.16
CA THR A 47 -14.24 4.76 3.49
C THR A 47 -13.15 4.60 4.54
N GLY A 48 -12.24 3.64 4.34
CA GLY A 48 -11.00 3.50 5.11
C GLY A 48 -9.89 4.39 4.55
N ALA A 49 -8.79 4.50 5.30
CA ALA A 49 -7.64 5.29 4.88
C ALA A 49 -6.32 4.57 5.19
N ALA A 50 -5.35 4.74 4.30
CA ALA A 50 -3.97 4.34 4.52
C ALA A 50 -3.02 5.45 4.06
N GLN A 51 -1.80 5.42 4.59
CA GLN A 51 -0.70 6.26 4.17
C GLN A 51 0.23 5.44 3.27
N PHE A 52 0.56 5.97 2.09
CA PHE A 52 1.63 5.42 1.26
C PHE A 52 2.98 5.79 1.87
N LEU A 53 3.81 4.78 2.13
CA LEU A 53 5.13 4.96 2.76
C LEU A 53 6.27 4.94 1.73
N GLY A 54 6.05 4.33 0.57
CA GLY A 54 7.03 4.19 -0.50
C GLY A 54 6.89 2.87 -1.23
N SER A 55 7.85 2.57 -2.09
CA SER A 55 7.90 1.34 -2.86
C SER A 55 9.30 0.71 -2.83
N SER A 56 9.34 -0.61 -2.96
CA SER A 56 10.57 -1.37 -3.21
C SER A 56 10.48 -1.95 -4.61
N ILE A 57 11.39 -1.55 -5.49
CA ILE A 57 11.44 -2.00 -6.88
C ILE A 57 12.09 -3.38 -6.96
N ASN A 58 11.60 -4.25 -7.85
CA ASN A 58 12.22 -5.56 -8.07
C ASN A 58 13.70 -5.37 -8.48
N PRO A 59 14.65 -6.13 -7.89
CA PRO A 59 16.08 -6.00 -8.18
C PRO A 59 16.51 -6.16 -9.64
N LEU A 60 15.67 -6.74 -10.50
CA LEU A 60 15.90 -6.79 -11.95
C LEU A 60 15.81 -5.40 -12.62
N PHE A 61 15.29 -4.40 -11.92
CA PHE A 61 15.19 -3.03 -12.37
C PHE A 61 16.00 -2.09 -11.46
N THR A 62 16.54 -1.04 -12.05
CA THR A 62 17.10 0.11 -11.33
C THR A 62 15.95 1.04 -10.94
N ASP A 63 15.80 1.32 -9.65
CA ASP A 63 14.79 2.24 -9.15
C ASP A 63 15.08 3.68 -9.61
N ILE A 64 14.12 4.27 -10.31
CA ILE A 64 14.14 5.66 -10.79
C ILE A 64 12.92 6.46 -10.29
N SER A 65 12.14 5.91 -9.36
CA SER A 65 10.86 6.45 -8.91
C SER A 65 10.98 7.90 -8.40
N THR A 66 12.09 8.20 -7.72
CA THR A 66 12.39 9.50 -7.11
C THR A 66 13.30 10.39 -7.95
N GLN A 67 13.66 9.97 -9.16
CA GLN A 67 14.50 10.77 -10.04
C GLN A 67 13.74 12.03 -10.50
N ASP A 68 14.47 13.15 -10.59
CA ASP A 68 13.92 14.41 -11.08
C ASP A 68 13.28 14.23 -12.47
N GLY A 69 12.01 14.62 -12.58
CA GLY A 69 11.22 14.49 -13.81
C GLY A 69 10.46 13.17 -13.96
N VAL A 70 10.65 12.19 -13.05
CA VAL A 70 9.85 10.96 -12.98
C VAL A 70 8.77 11.12 -11.92
N ASN A 71 9.17 11.24 -10.64
CA ASN A 71 8.30 11.45 -9.48
C ASN A 71 7.02 10.58 -9.50
N LEU A 72 7.20 9.27 -9.60
CA LEU A 72 6.13 8.27 -9.64
C LEU A 72 6.08 7.48 -8.34
N ALA A 73 4.94 6.85 -8.06
CA ALA A 73 4.82 5.98 -6.87
C ALA A 73 5.77 4.77 -6.95
N ALA A 74 5.98 4.23 -8.14
CA ALA A 74 7.02 3.26 -8.43
C ALA A 74 7.41 3.33 -9.91
N ALA A 75 8.71 3.29 -10.19
CA ALA A 75 9.26 3.21 -11.53
C ALA A 75 10.62 2.51 -11.52
N GLY A 76 10.86 1.71 -12.55
CA GLY A 76 12.10 0.94 -12.69
C GLY A 76 12.55 0.85 -14.14
N LEU A 77 13.87 0.88 -14.36
CA LEU A 77 14.47 0.67 -15.67
C LEU A 77 15.35 -0.58 -15.69
N ALA A 78 15.26 -1.35 -16.76
CA ALA A 78 16.14 -2.46 -17.04
C ALA A 78 16.99 -2.15 -18.28
N PHE A 79 18.31 -2.10 -18.10
CA PHE A 79 19.26 -1.96 -19.19
C PHE A 79 20.24 -3.13 -19.16
N PRO A 80 20.44 -3.87 -20.28
CA PRO A 80 19.95 -3.62 -21.64
C PRO A 80 18.46 -3.97 -21.89
N GLY A 81 17.75 -4.47 -20.88
CA GLY A 81 16.35 -4.92 -20.95
C GLY A 81 16.22 -6.35 -20.45
N LEU A 82 15.01 -6.77 -20.10
CA LEU A 82 14.71 -8.13 -19.62
C LEU A 82 14.04 -8.95 -20.72
N SER A 83 14.64 -10.10 -21.03
CA SER A 83 14.12 -11.05 -22.02
C SER A 83 13.07 -11.98 -21.40
N ALA A 84 12.43 -12.80 -22.24
CA ALA A 84 11.50 -13.84 -21.79
C ALA A 84 12.12 -14.82 -20.77
N ASN A 85 13.44 -15.05 -20.82
CA ASN A 85 14.14 -15.90 -19.86
C ASN A 85 14.28 -15.25 -18.49
N ASP A 86 14.33 -13.92 -18.44
CA ASP A 86 14.48 -13.15 -17.20
C ASP A 86 13.13 -12.94 -16.51
N VAL A 87 12.08 -12.63 -17.29
CA VAL A 87 10.74 -12.31 -16.74
C VAL A 87 9.82 -13.52 -16.60
N GLY A 88 10.05 -14.58 -17.38
CA GLY A 88 9.20 -15.77 -17.39
C GLY A 88 7.71 -15.48 -17.62
N SER A 89 6.84 -16.29 -17.01
CA SER A 89 5.38 -16.11 -17.09
C SER A 89 4.83 -15.10 -16.07
N PHE A 90 5.61 -14.73 -15.07
CA PHE A 90 5.21 -13.84 -13.97
C PHE A 90 6.44 -13.05 -13.51
N ILE A 91 6.30 -11.73 -13.45
CA ILE A 91 7.33 -10.86 -12.87
C ILE A 91 6.71 -9.89 -11.87
N SER A 92 7.33 -9.80 -10.69
CA SER A 92 7.07 -8.75 -9.72
C SER A 92 7.72 -7.46 -10.19
N LEU A 93 6.97 -6.38 -10.30
CA LEU A 93 7.50 -5.07 -10.70
C LEU A 93 7.98 -4.30 -9.47
N ALA A 94 7.12 -4.19 -8.46
CA ALA A 94 7.40 -3.49 -7.22
C ALA A 94 6.50 -4.00 -6.09
N VAL A 95 6.94 -3.77 -4.86
CA VAL A 95 6.13 -3.89 -3.65
C VAL A 95 5.84 -2.48 -3.14
N LEU A 96 4.57 -2.19 -2.90
CA LEU A 96 4.10 -0.92 -2.37
C LEU A 96 3.84 -1.05 -0.88
N HIS A 97 4.39 -0.13 -0.09
CA HIS A 97 4.33 -0.15 1.37
C HIS A 97 3.30 0.86 1.88
N PHE A 98 2.40 0.40 2.75
CA PHE A 98 1.35 1.21 3.33
C PHE A 98 1.24 1.04 4.84
N GLN A 99 0.70 2.06 5.50
CA GLN A 99 0.24 1.98 6.88
C GLN A 99 -1.26 2.28 6.94
N ALA A 100 -2.03 1.44 7.62
CA ALA A 100 -3.46 1.68 7.84
C ALA A 100 -3.69 2.79 8.86
N VAL A 101 -4.49 3.80 8.50
CA VAL A 101 -4.72 5.01 9.30
C VAL A 101 -6.15 5.07 9.85
N ALA A 102 -7.15 4.62 9.08
CA ALA A 102 -8.55 4.63 9.50
C ALA A 102 -9.29 3.38 9.04
N SER A 103 -10.19 2.89 9.91
CA SER A 103 -11.04 1.74 9.61
C SER A 103 -12.05 2.03 8.51
N GLY A 104 -12.35 1.03 7.71
CA GLY A 104 -13.29 1.09 6.60
C GLY A 104 -12.78 0.31 5.41
N ASP A 105 -13.52 0.37 4.31
CA ASP A 105 -13.11 -0.25 3.05
C ASP A 105 -12.10 0.66 2.36
N LEU A 106 -10.92 0.11 2.04
CA LEU A 106 -9.88 0.80 1.29
C LEU A 106 -9.72 0.11 -0.07
N ASN A 107 -9.64 0.92 -1.11
CA ASN A 107 -9.31 0.52 -2.46
C ASN A 107 -7.98 1.17 -2.86
N ILE A 108 -6.98 0.34 -3.15
CA ILE A 108 -5.75 0.77 -3.78
C ILE A 108 -5.88 0.51 -5.27
N ALA A 109 -5.70 1.55 -6.08
CA ALA A 109 -5.53 1.43 -7.52
C ALA A 109 -4.11 1.84 -7.91
N ILE A 110 -3.59 1.19 -8.94
CA ILE A 110 -2.41 1.63 -9.68
C ILE A 110 -2.84 2.03 -11.08
N THR A 111 -2.29 3.13 -11.58
CA THR A 111 -2.63 3.68 -12.89
C THR A 111 -1.40 4.27 -13.57
N SER A 112 -1.35 4.13 -14.88
CA SER A 112 -0.36 4.78 -15.74
C SER A 112 -1.02 5.67 -16.79
N ASP A 113 -0.44 6.84 -17.05
CA ASP A 113 -0.77 7.67 -18.22
C ASP A 113 0.22 7.42 -19.36
N LEU A 114 -0.24 6.85 -20.48
CA LEU A 114 0.63 6.54 -21.63
C LEU A 114 1.09 7.78 -22.40
N HIS A 115 0.61 8.99 -22.06
CA HIS A 115 1.18 10.23 -22.58
C HIS A 115 2.46 10.64 -21.84
N ASP A 116 2.68 10.12 -20.64
CA ASP A 116 3.93 10.26 -19.90
C ASP A 116 4.87 9.11 -20.28
N LEU A 117 6.04 9.44 -20.83
CA LEU A 117 7.02 8.47 -21.30
C LEU A 117 7.63 7.63 -20.17
N ASN A 118 7.49 8.08 -18.92
CA ASN A 118 7.97 7.35 -17.74
C ASN A 118 6.92 6.39 -17.18
N GLN A 119 5.72 6.32 -17.75
CA GLN A 119 4.62 5.52 -17.24
C GLN A 119 4.18 4.42 -18.21
N GLY A 120 3.61 3.36 -17.64
CA GLY A 120 3.22 2.13 -18.34
C GLY A 120 4.30 1.06 -18.21
N LEU A 121 4.09 -0.06 -18.91
CA LEU A 121 5.10 -1.09 -19.11
C LEU A 121 5.77 -0.83 -20.45
N ILE A 122 7.08 -0.62 -20.43
CA ILE A 122 7.86 -0.11 -21.55
C ILE A 122 8.65 -1.27 -22.17
N PHE A 123 8.65 -1.33 -23.49
CA PHE A 123 9.27 -2.39 -24.27
C PHE A 123 10.20 -1.84 -25.35
N LEU A 124 10.98 -2.71 -25.97
CA LEU A 124 11.95 -2.34 -26.98
C LEU A 124 11.31 -2.09 -28.35
N ASN A 125 10.49 -3.03 -28.83
CA ASN A 125 9.94 -2.99 -30.19
C ASN A 125 8.45 -2.65 -30.21
N GLN A 126 7.69 -3.09 -29.20
CA GLN A 126 6.27 -2.75 -29.05
C GLN A 126 6.04 -1.42 -28.33
N GLY A 127 4.86 -0.83 -28.54
CA GLY A 127 4.44 0.36 -27.81
C GLY A 127 4.21 0.08 -26.32
N PRO A 128 4.25 1.13 -25.47
CA PRO A 128 4.04 0.96 -24.04
C PRO A 128 2.62 0.48 -23.74
N LEU A 129 2.48 -0.39 -22.74
CA LEU A 129 1.20 -0.92 -22.29
C LEU A 129 0.77 -0.27 -20.98
N ALA A 130 -0.52 0.05 -20.85
CA ALA A 130 -1.02 0.67 -19.63
C ALA A 130 -0.99 -0.33 -18.46
N ILE A 131 -0.56 0.17 -17.30
CA ILE A 131 -0.62 -0.52 -16.01
C ILE A 131 -1.83 0.03 -15.26
N ASN A 132 -2.91 -0.74 -15.26
CA ASN A 132 -4.13 -0.44 -14.52
C ASN A 132 -4.59 -1.67 -13.74
N ALA A 133 -4.67 -1.54 -12.42
CA ALA A 133 -5.19 -2.60 -11.55
C ALA A 133 -5.69 -1.99 -10.23
N SER A 134 -6.60 -2.67 -9.54
CA SER A 134 -7.09 -2.24 -8.23
C SER A 134 -7.34 -3.43 -7.32
N VAL A 135 -7.17 -3.23 -6.02
CA VAL A 135 -7.45 -4.21 -4.97
C VAL A 135 -8.18 -3.52 -3.82
N GLY A 136 -9.27 -4.16 -3.38
CA GLY A 136 -10.06 -3.73 -2.24
C GLY A 136 -9.76 -4.57 -1.01
N PHE A 137 -9.77 -3.95 0.16
CA PHE A 137 -9.53 -4.58 1.44
C PHE A 137 -10.25 -3.83 2.57
N ASN A 138 -10.44 -4.49 3.70
CA ASN A 138 -11.15 -3.94 4.84
C ASN A 138 -10.17 -3.70 6.00
N ILE A 139 -10.11 -2.45 6.46
CA ILE A 139 -9.33 -2.06 7.65
C ILE A 139 -10.26 -2.11 8.86
N THR A 140 -9.88 -2.89 9.87
CA THR A 140 -10.66 -3.00 11.11
C THR A 140 -10.00 -2.24 12.26
N ALA A 141 -10.81 -1.74 13.19
CA ALA A 141 -10.30 -1.20 14.44
C ALA A 141 -9.95 -2.35 15.40
N VAL A 142 -8.82 -2.23 16.10
CA VAL A 142 -8.50 -3.15 17.19
C VAL A 142 -9.35 -2.80 18.42
N PRO A 143 -9.95 -3.80 19.12
CA PRO A 143 -10.66 -3.55 20.36
C PRO A 143 -9.77 -2.83 21.38
N LEU A 144 -10.33 -1.83 22.07
CA LEU A 144 -9.64 -1.11 23.13
C LEU A 144 -9.18 -2.09 24.23
N PRO A 145 -7.92 -2.02 24.68
CA PRO A 145 -7.46 -2.83 25.81
C PRO A 145 -8.35 -2.65 27.03
N PRO A 146 -8.74 -3.73 27.74
CA PRO A 146 -9.53 -3.63 28.97
C PRO A 146 -8.90 -2.73 30.04
N SER A 147 -7.58 -2.53 29.99
CA SER A 147 -6.85 -1.59 30.86
C SER A 147 -7.30 -0.14 30.70
N LEU A 148 -7.67 0.31 29.49
CA LEU A 148 -8.23 1.65 29.28
C LEU A 148 -9.63 1.78 29.88
N LEU A 149 -10.43 0.72 29.79
CA LEU A 149 -11.74 0.67 30.44
C LEU A 149 -11.61 0.69 31.97
N LEU A 150 -10.62 -0.03 32.52
CA LEU A 150 -10.31 -0.03 33.96
C LEU A 150 -9.70 1.30 34.44
N PHE A 151 -8.87 1.95 33.63
CA PHE A 151 -8.36 3.28 33.92
C PHE A 151 -9.48 4.32 33.96
N GLY A 152 -10.39 4.28 32.99
CA GLY A 152 -11.58 5.12 32.97
C GLY A 152 -12.49 4.89 34.18
N SER A 153 -12.73 3.64 34.55
CA SER A 153 -13.56 3.33 35.73
C SER A 153 -12.90 3.72 37.05
N GLY A 154 -11.57 3.59 37.16
CA GLY A 154 -10.79 4.04 38.32
C GLY A 154 -10.85 5.55 38.55
N LEU A 155 -10.83 6.35 37.47
CA LEU A 155 -10.99 7.82 37.57
C LEU A 155 -12.40 8.22 38.03
N VAL A 156 -13.45 7.58 37.49
CA VAL A 156 -14.84 7.86 37.87
C VAL A 156 -15.10 7.52 39.35
N VAL A 157 -14.59 6.39 39.82
CA VAL A 157 -14.74 5.96 41.23
C VAL A 157 -13.86 6.81 42.17
N GLY A 158 -12.62 7.11 41.77
CA GLY A 158 -11.66 7.89 42.56
C GLY A 158 -12.08 9.35 42.79
N PHE A 159 -12.62 10.02 41.77
CA PHE A 159 -13.10 11.40 41.91
C PHE A 159 -14.56 11.51 42.39
N GLY A 160 -15.39 10.46 42.19
CA GLY A 160 -16.76 10.39 42.70
C GLY A 160 -16.87 10.09 44.20
N GLY A 161 -15.91 9.37 44.78
CA GLY A 161 -15.92 8.93 46.18
C GLY A 161 -15.58 10.02 47.22
N ILE A 162 -14.92 11.10 46.82
CA ILE A 162 -14.43 12.14 47.73
C ILE A 162 -15.57 13.07 48.24
N ARG A 163 -16.77 13.03 47.65
CA ARG A 163 -17.89 13.93 48.02
C ARG A 163 -18.74 13.51 49.22
N LYS A 164 -18.47 12.41 49.93
CA LYS A 164 -19.32 11.95 51.05
C LYS A 164 -18.59 11.73 52.38
N ARG A 165 -17.93 12.76 52.94
CA ARG A 165 -17.68 12.84 54.41
C ARG A 165 -17.60 14.29 54.89
N ALA A 166 -18.75 14.95 55.02
CA ALA A 166 -18.88 16.14 55.87
C ALA A 166 -20.34 16.31 56.30
N ALA A 167 -20.74 15.60 57.36
CA ALA A 167 -21.80 15.99 58.31
C ALA A 167 -22.12 14.80 59.24
N TYR A 168 -21.28 14.58 60.24
CA TYR A 168 -21.71 13.94 61.48
C TYR A 168 -20.98 14.65 62.62
N LEU A 169 -21.65 15.56 63.30
CA LEU A 169 -21.25 16.03 64.62
C LEU A 169 -22.48 16.57 65.39
N HIS A 170 -22.86 15.75 66.37
CA HIS A 170 -23.55 16.00 67.64
C HIS A 170 -24.95 16.65 67.69
N ARG A 171 -25.93 15.79 68.04
CA ARG A 171 -26.90 15.98 69.14
C ARG A 171 -26.24 15.52 70.47
N PRO A 172 -26.66 15.97 71.67
CA PRO A 172 -28.04 16.20 72.13
C PRO A 172 -28.46 17.66 72.29
#